data_AF-U3GFE5-F1
#
_entry.id   AF-U3GFE5-F1
#
_cell.length_a   1.000
_cell.length_b   1.000
_cell.length_c   1.000
_cell.angle_alpha   90.00
_cell.angle_beta   90.00
_cell.angle_gamma   90.00
#
_symmetry.space_group_name_H-M   'P 1'
#
loop_
_entity.id
_entity.type
_entity.pdbx_description
1 polymer ?
#
loop_
_entity_poly.entity_id
_entity_poly.type
_entity_poly.pdbx_seq_one_letter_code
_entity_poly.pdbx_strand_id
1 'polypeptide(L)'
;MKTTFLEFEQPIAELEAKIEELRFVQDDSAVDISEEISRLASKSQQLTKDLYANLTPWQVAQIARHPQRPYTLDYVREIFTDFHELHGDRTFADDLSIVGGLARFNGQACMVIGHQKGRDTKERALRNFGMSKPEGYRKAKRLMELADKFGLPIFTFVDTPGAFPGIDAEERGQSEAIGHNLFVMAGLKVPLIATIIGEGGSGGALAIAMGDSVIMLQFATYAVISPEGCASILWKTAEKAPEAAEALGLTAHRLKALGLIDKIVNEPLGGAHRDPKGMATMLKRALAESLRQFQGMKTSELQARRHERLMAYGKFKETEGR
;
A
#
# COMPACT_ATOMS: atom_id res chain seq x y z
N MET A 1 8.27 -18.82 8.64
CA MET A 1 7.16 -19.03 7.67
C MET A 1 7.82 -19.38 6.34
N LYS A 2 7.36 -20.41 5.61
CA LYS A 2 8.00 -20.80 4.34
C LYS A 2 7.80 -19.68 3.30
N THR A 3 8.84 -19.30 2.59
CA THR A 3 8.78 -18.29 1.52
C THR A 3 7.85 -18.81 0.41
N THR A 4 6.88 -18.00 0.02
CA THR A 4 6.04 -18.24 -1.17
C THR A 4 6.71 -17.54 -2.34
N PHE A 5 6.81 -18.22 -3.48
CA PHE A 5 7.40 -17.67 -4.70
C PHE A 5 6.31 -17.47 -5.75
N LEU A 6 6.39 -16.36 -6.48
CA LEU A 6 5.57 -16.13 -7.66
C LEU A 6 6.07 -16.99 -8.83
N GLU A 7 5.24 -17.13 -9.87
CA GLU A 7 5.56 -17.94 -11.05
C GLU A 7 6.86 -17.48 -11.74
N PHE A 8 7.07 -16.17 -11.87
CA PHE A 8 8.29 -15.66 -12.47
C PHE A 8 9.53 -15.82 -11.55
N GLU A 9 9.34 -16.12 -10.26
CA GLU A 9 10.42 -16.36 -9.30
C GLU A 9 10.83 -17.84 -9.20
N GLN A 10 10.23 -18.75 -9.97
CA GLN A 10 10.58 -20.18 -9.92
C GLN A 10 12.09 -20.46 -10.07
N PRO A 11 12.84 -19.78 -10.97
CA PRO A 11 14.29 -19.97 -11.04
C PRO A 11 15.05 -19.64 -9.74
N ILE A 12 14.51 -18.71 -8.93
CA ILE A 12 15.06 -18.37 -7.61
C ILE A 12 14.66 -19.44 -6.60
N ALA A 13 13.41 -19.89 -6.65
CA ALA A 13 12.87 -20.93 -5.76
C ALA A 13 13.66 -22.25 -5.87
N GLU A 14 13.98 -22.67 -7.10
CA GLU A 14 14.78 -23.87 -7.37
C GLU A 14 16.19 -23.77 -6.79
N LEU A 15 16.85 -22.60 -6.95
CA LEU A 15 18.17 -22.37 -6.37
C LEU A 15 18.14 -22.35 -4.84
N GLU A 16 17.15 -21.68 -4.24
CA GLU A 16 16.99 -21.65 -2.78
C GLU A 16 16.69 -23.05 -2.22
N ALA A 17 15.84 -23.85 -2.88
CA ALA A 17 15.57 -25.23 -2.49
C ALA A 17 16.84 -26.09 -2.51
N LYS A 18 17.65 -25.97 -3.58
CA LYS A 18 18.93 -26.69 -3.69
C LYS A 18 19.94 -26.26 -2.63
N ILE A 19 19.97 -24.98 -2.26
CA ILE A 19 20.82 -24.47 -1.18
C ILE A 19 20.39 -25.07 0.16
N GLU A 20 19.09 -25.13 0.44
CA GLU A 20 18.57 -25.73 1.68
C GLU A 20 18.81 -27.25 1.74
N GLU A 21 18.65 -27.97 0.63
CA GLU A 21 19.00 -29.40 0.54
C GLU A 21 20.48 -29.65 0.85
N LEU A 22 21.38 -28.83 0.27
CA LEU A 22 22.81 -28.93 0.54
C LEU A 22 23.16 -28.59 2.00
N ARG A 23 22.51 -27.59 2.60
CA ARG A 23 22.68 -27.29 4.03
C ARG A 23 22.30 -28.47 4.91
N PHE A 24 21.19 -29.14 4.59
CA PHE A 24 20.74 -30.31 5.34
C PHE A 24 21.74 -31.48 5.22
N VAL A 25 22.29 -31.72 4.03
CA VAL A 25 23.30 -32.77 3.82
C VAL A 25 24.64 -32.45 4.51
N GLN A 26 24.98 -31.16 4.65
CA GLN A 26 26.21 -30.73 5.34
C GLN A 26 26.16 -31.09 6.83
N ASP A 27 25.01 -30.90 7.48
CA ASP A 27 24.85 -31.21 8.90
C ASP A 27 24.95 -32.73 9.17
N ASP A 28 24.63 -33.56 8.18
CA ASP A 28 24.64 -35.04 8.27
C ASP A 28 25.93 -35.71 7.73
N SER A 29 26.86 -34.97 7.10
CA SER A 29 28.02 -35.55 6.41
C SER A 29 29.36 -34.88 6.76
N ALA A 30 30.45 -35.64 6.69
CA ALA A 30 31.82 -35.14 6.92
C ALA A 30 32.42 -34.39 5.72
N VAL A 31 31.63 -34.13 4.67
CA VAL A 31 32.08 -33.49 3.43
C VAL A 31 31.85 -31.99 3.52
N ASP A 32 32.91 -31.19 3.39
CA ASP A 32 32.79 -29.73 3.36
C ASP A 32 32.20 -29.26 2.03
N ILE A 33 30.94 -28.84 2.07
CA ILE A 33 30.20 -28.26 0.94
C ILE A 33 29.92 -26.76 1.11
N SER A 34 30.62 -26.10 2.05
CA SER A 34 30.44 -24.68 2.37
C SER A 34 30.72 -23.75 1.18
N GLU A 35 31.73 -24.07 0.37
CA GLU A 35 32.08 -23.29 -0.83
C GLU A 35 30.98 -23.37 -1.90
N GLU A 36 30.41 -24.56 -2.11
CA GLU A 36 29.33 -24.75 -3.08
C GLU A 36 28.06 -24.03 -2.64
N ILE A 37 27.71 -24.11 -1.35
CA ILE A 37 26.58 -23.38 -0.76
C ILE A 37 26.78 -21.87 -0.93
N SER A 38 27.97 -21.35 -0.65
CA SER A 38 28.29 -19.93 -0.80
C SER A 38 28.18 -19.48 -2.25
N ARG A 39 28.70 -20.29 -3.19
CA ARG A 39 28.63 -20.02 -4.63
C ARG A 39 27.18 -19.98 -5.13
N LEU A 40 26.35 -20.94 -4.73
CA LEU A 40 24.94 -20.99 -5.08
C LEU A 40 24.15 -19.84 -4.44
N ALA A 41 24.47 -19.47 -3.19
CA ALA A 41 23.85 -18.33 -2.52
C ALA A 41 24.16 -17.02 -3.24
N SER A 42 25.40 -16.77 -3.64
CA SER A 42 25.75 -15.60 -4.46
C SER A 42 25.05 -15.61 -5.81
N LYS A 43 24.94 -16.77 -6.47
CA LYS A 43 24.19 -16.91 -7.73
C LYS A 43 22.70 -16.62 -7.56
N SER A 44 22.07 -17.11 -6.49
CA SER A 44 20.67 -16.85 -6.18
C SER A 44 20.42 -15.36 -5.90
N GLN A 45 21.30 -14.72 -5.14
CA GLN A 45 21.22 -13.29 -4.87
C GLN A 45 21.37 -12.44 -6.14
N GLN A 46 22.32 -12.78 -7.01
CA GLN A 46 22.52 -12.09 -8.28
C GLN A 46 21.33 -12.28 -9.23
N LEU A 47 20.81 -13.50 -9.35
CA LEU A 47 19.62 -13.79 -10.14
C LEU A 47 18.40 -13.01 -9.63
N THR A 48 18.21 -12.95 -8.31
CA THR A 48 17.15 -12.15 -7.69
C THR A 48 17.30 -10.69 -8.05
N LYS A 49 18.52 -10.14 -7.99
CA LYS A 49 18.79 -8.75 -8.34
C LYS A 49 18.49 -8.44 -9.81
N ASP A 50 18.94 -9.29 -10.72
CA ASP A 50 18.76 -9.08 -12.16
C ASP A 50 17.29 -9.19 -12.57
N LEU A 51 16.56 -10.13 -11.96
CA LEU A 51 15.13 -10.31 -12.18
C LEU A 51 14.34 -9.12 -11.64
N TYR A 52 14.59 -8.70 -10.40
CA TYR A 52 13.86 -7.59 -9.77
C TYR A 52 14.22 -6.22 -10.37
N ALA A 53 15.37 -6.08 -11.03
CA ALA A 53 15.75 -4.87 -11.76
C ALA A 53 14.94 -4.65 -13.04
N ASN A 54 14.37 -5.72 -13.62
CA ASN A 54 13.73 -5.70 -14.95
C ASN A 54 12.25 -6.14 -14.90
N LEU A 55 11.57 -5.90 -13.78
CA LEU A 55 10.17 -6.30 -13.61
C LEU A 55 9.25 -5.52 -14.56
N THR A 56 8.32 -6.25 -15.19
CA THR A 56 7.22 -5.62 -15.91
C THR A 56 6.19 -5.04 -14.93
N PRO A 57 5.37 -4.06 -15.33
CA PRO A 57 4.28 -3.55 -14.50
C PRO A 57 3.32 -4.62 -14.00
N TRP A 58 3.11 -5.68 -14.79
CA TRP A 58 2.29 -6.83 -14.37
C TRP A 58 2.95 -7.64 -13.26
N GLN A 59 4.25 -7.93 -13.37
CA GLN A 59 4.99 -8.61 -12.31
C GLN A 59 5.04 -7.77 -11.02
N VAL A 60 5.16 -6.44 -11.14
CA VAL A 60 5.02 -5.51 -10.01
C VAL A 60 3.64 -5.64 -9.37
N ALA A 61 2.56 -5.70 -10.15
CA ALA A 61 1.21 -5.91 -9.62
C ALA A 61 1.07 -7.27 -8.91
N GLN A 62 1.71 -8.33 -9.40
CA GLN A 62 1.75 -9.63 -8.71
C GLN A 62 2.50 -9.53 -7.36
N ILE A 63 3.59 -8.76 -7.27
CA ILE A 63 4.31 -8.51 -6.01
C ILE A 63 3.47 -7.67 -5.03
N ALA A 64 2.73 -6.66 -5.52
CA ALA A 64 1.79 -5.88 -4.72
C ALA A 64 0.69 -6.76 -4.10
N ARG A 65 0.29 -7.83 -4.80
CA ARG A 65 -0.71 -8.82 -4.40
C ARG A 65 -0.12 -10.01 -3.65
N HIS A 66 1.18 -10.01 -3.37
CA HIS A 66 1.87 -11.16 -2.79
C HIS A 66 1.21 -11.58 -1.45
N PRO A 67 0.91 -12.87 -1.23
CA PRO A 67 0.18 -13.33 -0.05
C PRO A 67 0.92 -13.09 1.27
N GLN A 68 2.24 -12.90 1.22
CA GLN A 68 3.07 -12.59 2.39
C GLN A 68 3.48 -11.11 2.47
N ARG A 69 2.94 -10.25 1.59
CA ARG A 69 3.20 -8.81 1.65
C ARG A 69 2.73 -8.25 3.02
N PRO A 70 3.53 -7.43 3.71
CA PRO A 70 3.12 -6.87 5.00
C PRO A 70 1.90 -5.94 4.85
N TYR A 71 0.92 -6.12 5.73
CA TYR A 71 -0.31 -5.32 5.80
C TYR A 71 -0.21 -4.20 6.83
N THR A 72 -1.24 -3.37 6.96
CA THR A 72 -1.24 -2.22 7.89
C THR A 72 -0.83 -2.59 9.31
N LEU A 73 -1.42 -3.62 9.91
CA LEU A 73 -1.11 -4.00 11.29
C LEU A 73 0.34 -4.48 11.48
N ASP A 74 0.99 -5.00 10.44
CA ASP A 74 2.42 -5.36 10.52
C ASP A 74 3.28 -4.12 10.67
N TYR A 75 3.02 -3.09 9.84
CA TYR A 75 3.71 -1.82 9.95
C TYR A 75 3.35 -1.08 11.24
N VAL A 76 2.09 -1.14 11.70
CA VAL A 76 1.68 -0.53 12.95
C VAL A 76 2.51 -1.06 14.11
N ARG A 77 2.66 -2.38 14.22
CA ARG A 77 3.42 -3.05 15.29
C ARG A 77 4.91 -2.71 15.27
N GLU A 78 5.51 -2.57 14.08
CA GLU A 78 6.95 -2.33 13.93
C GLU A 78 7.31 -0.83 14.02
N ILE A 79 6.42 0.07 13.57
CA ILE A 79 6.73 1.50 13.40
C ILE A 79 6.25 2.35 14.58
N PHE A 80 5.08 2.04 15.12
CA PHE A 80 4.38 2.86 16.11
C PHE A 80 4.39 2.19 17.49
N THR A 81 4.28 3.00 18.54
CA THR A 81 4.13 2.52 19.92
C THR A 81 2.76 2.95 20.47
N ASP A 82 2.31 2.35 21.57
CA ASP A 82 1.05 2.67 22.24
C ASP A 82 -0.18 2.68 21.30
N PHE A 83 -0.23 1.75 20.35
CA PHE A 83 -1.37 1.64 19.43
C PHE A 83 -2.62 1.15 20.16
N HIS A 84 -3.68 1.95 20.12
CA HIS A 84 -5.00 1.65 20.67
C HIS A 84 -6.02 1.71 19.54
N GLU A 85 -6.45 0.54 19.06
CA GLU A 85 -7.44 0.43 18.00
C GLU A 85 -8.80 0.97 18.45
N LEU A 86 -9.45 1.74 17.56
CA LEU A 86 -10.74 2.36 17.79
C LEU A 86 -11.77 1.84 16.79
N HIS A 87 -12.83 1.23 17.30
CA HIS A 87 -13.83 0.51 16.48
C HIS A 87 -15.07 1.35 16.17
N GLY A 88 -15.75 0.98 15.08
CA GLY A 88 -17.10 1.42 14.71
C GLY A 88 -17.17 2.79 14.03
N ASP A 89 -18.19 2.99 13.21
CA ASP A 89 -18.52 4.27 12.56
C ASP A 89 -19.51 5.13 13.35
N ARG A 90 -20.17 4.56 14.37
CA ARG A 90 -21.26 5.15 15.19
C ARG A 90 -22.60 5.27 14.47
N THR A 91 -22.74 4.64 13.31
CA THR A 91 -23.95 4.71 12.48
C THR A 91 -24.49 3.32 12.15
N PHE A 92 -23.63 2.39 11.76
CA PHE A 92 -24.04 1.07 11.29
C PHE A 92 -23.23 -0.06 11.91
N ALA A 93 -21.91 -0.10 11.67
CA ALA A 93 -21.08 -1.23 12.09
C ALA A 93 -19.60 -0.87 12.25
N ASP A 94 -18.81 -1.84 12.72
CA ASP A 94 -17.35 -1.82 12.63
C ASP A 94 -16.90 -2.65 11.43
N ASP A 95 -16.41 -1.99 10.38
CA ASP A 95 -15.80 -2.68 9.24
C ASP A 95 -14.36 -3.08 9.58
N LEU A 96 -14.09 -4.38 9.48
CA LEU A 96 -12.80 -4.97 9.82
C LEU A 96 -11.78 -4.87 8.68
N SER A 97 -12.20 -4.44 7.49
CA SER A 97 -11.27 -4.11 6.39
C SER A 97 -10.57 -2.76 6.61
N ILE A 98 -11.08 -1.89 7.49
CA ILE A 98 -10.42 -0.66 7.93
C ILE A 98 -10.04 -0.78 9.40
N VAL A 99 -8.75 -0.76 9.68
CA VAL A 99 -8.20 -0.64 11.03
C VAL A 99 -7.78 0.80 11.29
N GLY A 100 -7.86 1.25 12.53
CA GLY A 100 -7.34 2.55 12.88
C GLY A 100 -7.46 2.89 14.35
N GLY A 101 -6.64 3.81 14.81
CA GLY A 101 -6.50 4.09 16.23
C GLY A 101 -5.44 5.12 16.57
N LEU A 102 -5.41 5.50 17.84
CA LEU A 102 -4.39 6.39 18.39
C LEU A 102 -3.09 5.62 18.56
N ALA A 103 -1.97 6.27 18.28
CA ALA A 103 -0.65 5.70 18.47
C ALA A 103 0.37 6.79 18.81
N ARG A 104 1.63 6.38 18.99
CA ARG A 104 2.78 7.28 19.01
C ARG A 104 3.73 6.97 17.87
N PHE A 105 4.12 8.01 17.16
CA PHE A 105 5.17 7.98 16.15
C PHE A 105 6.38 8.76 16.67
N ASN A 106 7.48 8.07 16.98
CA ASN A 106 8.66 8.66 17.62
C ASN A 106 8.31 9.49 18.88
N GLY A 107 7.38 8.98 19.70
CA GLY A 107 6.90 9.65 20.92
C GLY A 107 5.77 10.67 20.71
N GLN A 108 5.60 11.22 19.51
CA GLN A 108 4.52 12.16 19.18
C GLN A 108 3.20 11.40 18.98
N ALA A 109 2.11 11.87 19.62
CA ALA A 109 0.78 11.28 19.44
C ALA A 109 0.28 11.50 17.99
N CYS A 110 -0.33 10.47 17.41
CA CYS A 110 -0.84 10.49 16.04
C CYS A 110 -2.08 9.58 15.88
N MET A 111 -2.78 9.75 14.75
CA MET A 111 -3.82 8.83 14.30
C MET A 111 -3.28 7.96 13.18
N VAL A 112 -3.53 6.65 13.24
CA VAL A 112 -3.20 5.71 12.16
C VAL A 112 -4.48 5.08 11.63
N ILE A 113 -4.61 4.98 10.31
CA ILE A 113 -5.77 4.38 9.63
C ILE A 113 -5.26 3.56 8.44
N GLY A 114 -5.85 2.42 8.12
CA GLY A 114 -5.46 1.72 6.91
C GLY A 114 -6.32 0.53 6.54
N HIS A 115 -6.11 0.05 5.33
CA HIS A 115 -6.76 -1.17 4.84
C HIS A 115 -6.08 -2.40 5.44
N GLN A 116 -6.87 -3.29 6.02
CA GLN A 116 -6.39 -4.52 6.58
C GLN A 116 -6.94 -5.71 5.79
N LYS A 117 -6.05 -6.38 5.06
CA LYS A 117 -6.29 -7.69 4.46
C LYS A 117 -6.13 -8.79 5.51
N GLY A 118 -6.44 -10.04 5.14
CA GLY A 118 -6.25 -11.22 5.98
C GLY A 118 -5.11 -12.12 5.49
N ARG A 119 -4.40 -12.75 6.43
CA ARG A 119 -3.29 -13.68 6.12
C ARG A 119 -3.79 -15.05 5.69
N ASP A 120 -4.83 -15.56 6.35
CA ASP A 120 -5.46 -16.84 6.04
C ASP A 120 -6.89 -16.66 5.48
N THR A 121 -7.49 -17.73 4.98
CA THR A 121 -8.82 -17.71 4.36
C THR A 121 -9.91 -17.18 5.31
N LYS A 122 -9.84 -17.52 6.61
CA LYS A 122 -10.85 -17.07 7.59
C LYS A 122 -10.71 -15.57 7.83
N GLU A 123 -9.48 -15.09 8.03
CA GLU A 123 -9.22 -13.68 8.23
C GLU A 123 -9.54 -12.86 6.97
N ARG A 124 -9.24 -13.38 5.78
CA ARG A 124 -9.58 -12.73 4.50
C ARG A 124 -11.08 -12.56 4.34
N ALA A 125 -11.87 -13.58 4.62
CA ALA A 125 -13.32 -13.49 4.58
C ALA A 125 -13.84 -12.48 5.62
N LEU A 126 -13.31 -12.53 6.85
CA LEU A 126 -13.69 -11.61 7.93
C LEU A 126 -13.42 -10.14 7.58
N ARG A 127 -12.30 -9.86 6.93
CA ARG A 127 -11.87 -8.51 6.54
C ARG A 127 -12.21 -8.16 5.10
N ASN A 128 -13.09 -8.95 4.47
CA ASN A 128 -13.53 -8.75 3.10
C ASN A 128 -12.39 -8.52 2.10
N PHE A 129 -11.28 -9.23 2.27
CA PHE A 129 -10.06 -9.11 1.46
C PHE A 129 -9.48 -7.68 1.39
N GLY A 130 -9.74 -6.85 2.40
CA GLY A 130 -9.35 -5.43 2.43
C GLY A 130 -10.25 -4.52 1.58
N MET A 131 -11.38 -5.02 1.08
CA MET A 131 -12.37 -4.22 0.35
C MET A 131 -13.40 -3.65 1.32
N SER A 132 -13.34 -2.34 1.54
CA SER A 132 -14.19 -1.69 2.55
C SER A 132 -15.60 -1.44 2.06
N LYS A 133 -16.54 -1.59 2.98
CA LYS A 133 -17.94 -1.18 2.86
C LYS A 133 -18.08 0.28 3.31
N PRO A 134 -19.26 0.92 3.11
CA PRO A 134 -19.44 2.33 3.41
C PRO A 134 -19.13 2.68 4.88
N GLU A 135 -19.55 1.82 5.81
CA GLU A 135 -19.25 1.91 7.24
C GLU A 135 -17.73 1.97 7.54
N GLY A 136 -16.88 1.30 6.76
CA GLY A 136 -15.43 1.38 6.91
C GLY A 136 -14.88 2.76 6.56
N TYR A 137 -15.38 3.37 5.48
CA TYR A 137 -15.02 4.74 5.12
C TYR A 137 -15.60 5.76 6.11
N ARG A 138 -16.81 5.53 6.66
CA ARG A 138 -17.35 6.39 7.73
C ARG A 138 -16.54 6.28 9.03
N LYS A 139 -16.07 5.09 9.38
CA LYS A 139 -15.10 4.86 10.47
C LYS A 139 -13.81 5.65 10.21
N ALA A 140 -13.23 5.56 9.01
CA ALA A 140 -12.04 6.33 8.64
C ALA A 140 -12.27 7.84 8.78
N LYS A 141 -13.36 8.37 8.23
CA LYS A 141 -13.79 9.77 8.40
C LYS A 141 -13.86 10.18 9.87
N ARG A 142 -14.55 9.41 10.70
CA ARG A 142 -14.68 9.67 12.15
C ARG A 142 -13.32 9.77 12.84
N LEU A 143 -12.39 8.88 12.48
CA LEU A 143 -11.02 8.89 13.04
C LEU A 143 -10.21 10.09 12.55
N MET A 144 -10.33 10.47 11.28
CA MET A 144 -9.69 11.67 10.73
C MET A 144 -10.21 12.95 11.41
N GLU A 145 -11.53 13.08 11.59
CA GLU A 145 -12.14 14.22 12.31
C GLU A 145 -11.73 14.27 13.78
N LEU A 146 -11.57 13.10 14.43
CA LEU A 146 -11.06 13.02 15.79
C LEU A 146 -9.62 13.51 15.88
N ALA A 147 -8.77 13.10 14.94
CA ALA A 147 -7.39 13.54 14.85
C ALA A 147 -7.31 15.05 14.61
N ASP A 148 -8.14 15.58 13.69
CA ASP A 148 -8.24 17.00 13.40
C ASP A 148 -8.62 17.83 14.63
N LYS A 149 -9.64 17.37 15.38
CA LYS A 149 -10.10 18.00 16.61
C LYS A 149 -8.99 18.15 17.66
N PHE A 150 -8.10 17.18 17.76
CA PHE A 150 -7.01 17.16 18.74
C PHE A 150 -5.66 17.60 18.18
N GLY A 151 -5.60 18.08 16.94
CA GLY A 151 -4.35 18.55 16.33
C GLY A 151 -3.33 17.44 16.10
N LEU A 152 -3.78 16.20 15.88
CA LEU A 152 -2.92 15.03 15.71
C LEU A 152 -2.60 14.79 14.23
N PRO A 153 -1.33 14.55 13.84
CA PRO A 153 -0.99 14.12 12.50
C PRO A 153 -1.62 12.76 12.18
N ILE A 154 -1.98 12.57 10.91
CA ILE A 154 -2.64 11.36 10.42
C ILE A 154 -1.69 10.59 9.51
N PHE A 155 -1.59 9.29 9.72
CA PHE A 155 -0.90 8.36 8.82
C PHE A 155 -1.92 7.38 8.23
N THR A 156 -1.99 7.30 6.90
CA THR A 156 -2.86 6.32 6.23
C THR A 156 -2.05 5.27 5.48
N PHE A 157 -2.53 4.02 5.52
CA PHE A 157 -1.92 2.89 4.83
C PHE A 157 -2.91 2.26 3.85
N VAL A 158 -2.58 2.33 2.56
CA VAL A 158 -3.45 1.89 1.47
C VAL A 158 -3.02 0.53 0.94
N ASP A 159 -3.92 -0.44 1.04
CA ASP A 159 -3.77 -1.79 0.49
C ASP A 159 -5.15 -2.44 0.26
N THR A 160 -5.79 -2.05 -0.83
CA THR A 160 -7.11 -2.53 -1.21
C THR A 160 -7.20 -2.81 -2.71
N PRO A 161 -7.85 -3.91 -3.13
CA PRO A 161 -8.24 -4.11 -4.52
C PRO A 161 -9.26 -3.06 -5.00
N GLY A 162 -9.98 -2.44 -4.07
CA GLY A 162 -11.03 -1.46 -4.32
C GLY A 162 -12.08 -1.47 -3.22
N ALA A 163 -13.03 -0.52 -3.30
CA ALA A 163 -14.21 -0.54 -2.44
C ALA A 163 -15.06 -1.79 -2.75
N PHE A 164 -15.74 -2.36 -1.75
CA PHE A 164 -16.55 -3.56 -1.95
C PHE A 164 -17.73 -3.28 -2.89
N PRO A 165 -17.85 -3.99 -4.03
CA PRO A 165 -18.90 -3.74 -5.03
C PRO A 165 -20.13 -4.63 -4.78
N GLY A 166 -20.75 -4.51 -3.61
CA GLY A 166 -21.90 -5.32 -3.20
C GLY A 166 -23.21 -4.54 -3.15
N ILE A 167 -24.35 -5.22 -3.33
CA ILE A 167 -25.70 -4.61 -3.20
C ILE A 167 -25.85 -3.90 -1.86
N ASP A 168 -25.41 -4.55 -0.78
CA ASP A 168 -25.51 -4.02 0.56
C ASP A 168 -24.63 -2.77 0.76
N ALA A 169 -23.49 -2.69 0.08
CA ALA A 169 -22.66 -1.48 0.06
C ALA A 169 -23.34 -0.33 -0.71
N GLU A 170 -23.99 -0.62 -1.83
CA GLU A 170 -24.73 0.38 -2.61
C GLU A 170 -25.94 0.91 -1.84
N GLU A 171 -26.76 0.05 -1.24
CA GLU A 171 -27.91 0.42 -0.39
C GLU A 171 -27.50 1.33 0.77
N ARG A 172 -26.28 1.16 1.28
CA ARG A 172 -25.71 1.97 2.37
C ARG A 172 -24.86 3.14 1.88
N GLY A 173 -24.82 3.43 0.59
CA GLY A 173 -24.18 4.64 0.05
C GLY A 173 -22.66 4.57 -0.05
N GLN A 174 -22.12 3.59 -0.78
CA GLN A 174 -20.68 3.46 -1.03
C GLN A 174 -20.07 4.71 -1.66
N SER A 175 -20.72 5.27 -2.69
CA SER A 175 -20.24 6.50 -3.33
C SER A 175 -20.28 7.71 -2.39
N GLU A 176 -21.31 7.84 -1.56
CA GLU A 176 -21.43 8.92 -0.57
C GLU A 176 -20.32 8.85 0.47
N ALA A 177 -20.06 7.65 1.01
CA ALA A 177 -19.05 7.47 2.04
C ALA A 177 -17.66 7.81 1.52
N ILE A 178 -17.33 7.41 0.28
CA ILE A 178 -16.07 7.79 -0.39
C ILE A 178 -16.03 9.31 -0.62
N GLY A 179 -17.06 9.90 -1.22
CA GLY A 179 -17.13 11.33 -1.52
C GLY A 179 -16.96 12.22 -0.28
N HIS A 180 -17.61 11.86 0.83
CA HIS A 180 -17.46 12.57 2.10
C HIS A 180 -16.06 12.44 2.71
N ASN A 181 -15.38 11.31 2.53
CA ASN A 181 -14.00 11.18 2.97
C ASN A 181 -13.08 12.12 2.18
N LEU A 182 -13.26 12.22 0.85
CA LEU A 182 -12.51 13.17 0.02
C LEU A 182 -12.74 14.61 0.50
N PHE A 183 -13.99 14.98 0.74
CA PHE A 183 -14.34 16.31 1.24
C PHE A 183 -13.69 16.62 2.60
N VAL A 184 -13.73 15.68 3.55
CA VAL A 184 -13.10 15.85 4.86
C VAL A 184 -11.58 15.98 4.73
N MET A 185 -10.93 15.09 3.96
CA MET A 185 -9.47 15.13 3.77
C MET A 185 -9.00 16.46 3.15
N ALA A 186 -9.78 17.06 2.24
CA ALA A 186 -9.45 18.38 1.68
C ALA A 186 -9.39 19.45 2.78
N GLY A 187 -10.29 19.38 3.76
CA GLY A 187 -10.48 20.38 4.80
C GLY A 187 -9.65 20.21 6.08
N LEU A 188 -8.89 19.12 6.24
CA LEU A 188 -8.13 18.84 7.47
C LEU A 188 -7.17 19.99 7.85
N LYS A 189 -7.03 20.26 9.14
CA LYS A 189 -6.13 21.27 9.71
C LYS A 189 -4.80 20.68 10.20
N VAL A 190 -4.70 19.36 10.17
CA VAL A 190 -3.54 18.55 10.55
C VAL A 190 -2.91 17.91 9.30
N PRO A 191 -1.60 17.59 9.33
CA PRO A 191 -0.96 16.94 8.20
C PRO A 191 -1.41 15.48 8.07
N LEU A 192 -1.68 15.05 6.83
CA LEU A 192 -2.01 13.68 6.46
C LEU A 192 -0.92 13.10 5.56
N ILE A 193 -0.25 12.04 6.01
CA ILE A 193 0.75 11.30 5.22
C ILE A 193 0.13 9.99 4.76
N ALA A 194 -0.19 9.89 3.47
CA ALA A 194 -0.75 8.70 2.85
C ALA A 194 0.36 7.80 2.30
N THR A 195 0.28 6.51 2.56
CA THR A 195 1.25 5.53 2.08
C THR A 195 0.55 4.38 1.37
N ILE A 196 0.81 4.20 0.07
CA ILE A 196 0.37 3.01 -0.67
C ILE A 196 1.36 1.88 -0.40
N ILE A 197 0.94 0.91 0.41
CA ILE A 197 1.80 -0.20 0.86
C ILE A 197 1.57 -1.48 0.07
N GLY A 198 0.46 -1.62 -0.64
CA GLY A 198 0.16 -2.76 -1.51
C GLY A 198 -0.60 -2.33 -2.74
N GLU A 199 -1.87 -2.70 -2.82
CA GLU A 199 -2.74 -2.28 -3.92
C GLU A 199 -3.45 -0.95 -3.62
N GLY A 200 -3.38 -0.01 -4.56
CA GLY A 200 -4.15 1.24 -4.56
C GLY A 200 -5.32 1.13 -5.52
N GLY A 201 -6.36 0.39 -5.16
CA GLY A 201 -7.53 0.17 -6.00
C GLY A 201 -8.52 1.35 -6.04
N SER A 202 -8.50 2.12 -7.13
CA SER A 202 -9.55 3.05 -7.53
C SER A 202 -9.98 4.05 -6.43
N GLY A 203 -11.25 4.44 -6.43
CA GLY A 203 -11.87 5.33 -5.44
C GLY A 203 -11.82 4.78 -4.01
N GLY A 204 -11.81 3.45 -3.85
CA GLY A 204 -11.72 2.83 -2.53
C GLY A 204 -10.38 3.07 -1.84
N ALA A 205 -9.29 3.06 -2.61
CA ALA A 205 -7.98 3.49 -2.14
C ALA A 205 -7.95 5.01 -1.91
N LEU A 206 -8.46 5.79 -2.87
CA LEU A 206 -8.46 7.25 -2.82
C LEU A 206 -9.19 7.80 -1.59
N ALA A 207 -10.21 7.09 -1.10
CA ALA A 207 -10.99 7.43 0.08
C ALA A 207 -10.17 7.63 1.36
N ILE A 208 -8.92 7.16 1.44
CA ILE A 208 -8.00 7.48 2.55
C ILE A 208 -6.60 7.89 2.07
N ALA A 209 -6.43 8.23 0.79
CA ALA A 209 -5.11 8.49 0.20
C ALA A 209 -4.85 9.97 -0.12
N MET A 210 -5.80 10.87 0.12
CA MET A 210 -5.70 12.28 -0.25
C MET A 210 -4.87 13.09 0.77
N GLY A 211 -3.57 12.78 0.85
CA GLY A 211 -2.66 13.36 1.83
C GLY A 211 -1.93 14.62 1.38
N ASP A 212 -1.27 15.27 2.34
CA ASP A 212 -0.28 16.33 2.12
C ASP A 212 1.04 15.77 1.57
N SER A 213 1.33 14.50 1.88
CA SER A 213 2.37 13.71 1.24
C SER A 213 1.82 12.32 0.89
N VAL A 214 2.02 11.87 -0.34
CA VAL A 214 1.67 10.54 -0.84
C VAL A 214 2.95 9.78 -1.12
N ILE A 215 3.20 8.77 -0.30
CA ILE A 215 4.32 7.84 -0.37
C ILE A 215 3.83 6.55 -1.02
N MET A 216 4.68 5.91 -1.79
CA MET A 216 4.38 4.61 -2.40
C MET A 216 5.56 3.66 -2.20
N LEU A 217 5.30 2.43 -1.80
CA LEU A 217 6.33 1.41 -1.81
C LEU A 217 6.69 1.04 -3.25
N GLN A 218 7.95 0.67 -3.49
CA GLN A 218 8.49 0.45 -4.83
C GLN A 218 7.66 -0.50 -5.70
N PHE A 219 7.15 -1.57 -5.11
CA PHE A 219 6.35 -2.59 -5.77
C PHE A 219 4.86 -2.52 -5.39
N ALA A 220 4.41 -1.42 -4.79
CA ALA A 220 2.99 -1.12 -4.70
C ALA A 220 2.43 -0.68 -6.06
N THR A 221 1.11 -0.70 -6.20
CA THR A 221 0.41 -0.24 -7.41
C THR A 221 -0.66 0.79 -7.07
N TYR A 222 -0.98 1.69 -7.99
CA TYR A 222 -2.09 2.63 -7.81
C TYR A 222 -2.75 2.90 -9.16
N ALA A 223 -4.03 2.56 -9.31
CA ALA A 223 -4.73 2.67 -10.58
C ALA A 223 -6.22 3.04 -10.38
N VAL A 224 -6.79 3.67 -11.41
CA VAL A 224 -8.23 4.02 -11.44
C VAL A 224 -9.14 2.79 -11.60
N ILE A 225 -8.62 1.70 -12.14
CA ILE A 225 -9.29 0.43 -12.38
C ILE A 225 -8.26 -0.70 -12.28
N SER A 226 -8.68 -1.92 -11.92
CA SER A 226 -7.78 -3.08 -11.96
C SER A 226 -7.33 -3.36 -13.40
N PRO A 227 -6.11 -3.91 -13.61
CA PRO A 227 -5.66 -4.31 -14.95
C PRO A 227 -6.63 -5.28 -15.63
N GLU A 228 -7.18 -6.23 -14.88
CA GLU A 228 -8.16 -7.19 -15.38
C GLU A 228 -9.47 -6.51 -15.82
N GLY A 229 -9.96 -5.56 -15.01
CA GLY A 229 -11.15 -4.79 -15.34
C GLY A 229 -10.94 -3.96 -16.60
N CYS A 230 -9.81 -3.26 -16.70
CA CYS A 230 -9.42 -2.49 -17.88
C CYS A 230 -9.33 -3.38 -19.14
N ALA A 231 -8.68 -4.54 -19.02
CA ALA A 231 -8.52 -5.50 -20.10
C ALA A 231 -9.88 -6.01 -20.60
N SER A 232 -10.79 -6.36 -19.67
CA SER A 232 -12.13 -6.82 -20.02
C SER A 232 -12.98 -5.77 -20.77
N ILE A 233 -12.73 -4.48 -20.54
CA ILE A 233 -13.48 -3.39 -21.17
C ILE A 233 -12.87 -3.01 -22.52
N LEU A 234 -11.56 -2.70 -22.55
CA LEU A 234 -10.89 -2.15 -23.73
C LEU A 234 -10.47 -3.23 -24.73
N TRP A 235 -10.11 -4.42 -24.23
CA TRP A 235 -9.69 -5.56 -25.06
C TRP A 235 -10.70 -6.70 -25.10
N LYS A 236 -11.81 -6.62 -24.37
CA LYS A 236 -12.87 -7.65 -24.30
C LYS A 236 -12.36 -9.01 -23.81
N THR A 237 -11.24 -9.04 -23.09
CA THR A 237 -10.68 -10.25 -22.45
C THR A 237 -9.85 -9.87 -21.22
N ALA A 238 -9.94 -10.66 -20.14
CA ALA A 238 -9.12 -10.46 -18.95
C ALA A 238 -7.66 -10.94 -19.16
N GLU A 239 -7.40 -11.77 -20.17
CA GLU A 239 -6.06 -12.29 -20.48
C GLU A 239 -5.07 -11.19 -20.83
N LYS A 240 -5.57 -10.04 -21.30
CA LYS A 240 -4.76 -8.85 -21.61
C LYS A 240 -4.50 -7.94 -20.42
N ALA A 241 -4.62 -8.46 -19.20
CA ALA A 241 -4.26 -7.76 -17.98
C ALA A 241 -2.80 -7.26 -17.98
N PRO A 242 -1.80 -8.00 -18.52
CA PRO A 242 -0.43 -7.50 -18.61
C PRO A 242 -0.30 -6.23 -19.48
N GLU A 243 -0.93 -6.22 -20.65
CA GLU A 243 -0.94 -5.05 -21.55
C GLU A 243 -1.70 -3.87 -20.94
N ALA A 244 -2.82 -4.15 -20.26
CA ALA A 244 -3.57 -3.14 -19.54
C ALA A 244 -2.76 -2.54 -18.37
N ALA A 245 -2.00 -3.35 -17.64
CA ALA A 245 -1.15 -2.88 -16.55
C ALA A 245 -0.07 -1.90 -17.03
N GLU A 246 0.55 -2.19 -18.18
CA GLU A 246 1.50 -1.28 -18.84
C GLU A 246 0.81 0.03 -19.25
N ALA A 247 -0.34 -0.06 -19.95
CA ALA A 247 -1.07 1.10 -20.45
C ALA A 247 -1.58 2.03 -19.34
N LEU A 248 -1.99 1.45 -18.19
CA LEU A 248 -2.46 2.21 -17.02
C LEU A 248 -1.34 2.99 -16.34
N GLY A 249 -0.07 2.58 -16.48
CA GLY A 249 1.05 3.27 -15.84
C GLY A 249 1.01 3.23 -14.32
N LEU A 250 0.60 2.10 -13.74
CA LEU A 250 0.23 1.93 -12.33
C LEU A 250 1.40 1.80 -11.33
N THR A 251 2.65 1.78 -11.80
CA THR A 251 3.83 1.54 -10.96
C THR A 251 4.30 2.82 -10.25
N ALA A 252 4.96 2.67 -9.09
CA ALA A 252 5.44 3.78 -8.29
C ALA A 252 6.35 4.75 -9.09
N HIS A 253 7.28 4.20 -9.89
CA HIS A 253 8.17 5.00 -10.73
C HIS A 253 7.42 5.81 -11.78
N ARG A 254 6.43 5.21 -12.44
CA ARG A 254 5.62 5.90 -13.45
C ARG A 254 4.80 7.03 -12.84
N LEU A 255 4.12 6.75 -11.72
CA LEU A 255 3.30 7.74 -11.01
C LEU A 255 4.13 8.88 -10.43
N LYS A 256 5.37 8.59 -9.98
CA LYS A 256 6.30 9.62 -9.52
C LYS A 256 6.73 10.53 -10.67
N ALA A 257 7.05 9.96 -11.84
CA ALA A 257 7.39 10.74 -13.03
C ALA A 257 6.24 11.63 -13.52
N LEU A 258 4.99 11.22 -13.28
CA LEU A 258 3.79 12.02 -13.57
C LEU A 258 3.49 13.08 -12.49
N GLY A 259 4.23 13.10 -11.37
CA GLY A 259 3.98 14.02 -10.25
C GLY A 259 2.76 13.66 -9.40
N LEU A 260 2.25 12.44 -9.51
CA LEU A 260 1.06 11.99 -8.77
C LEU A 260 1.38 11.60 -7.33
N ILE A 261 2.60 11.12 -7.08
CA ILE A 261 3.12 10.77 -5.76
C ILE A 261 4.38 11.57 -5.42
N ASP A 262 4.66 11.70 -4.12
CA ASP A 262 5.75 12.52 -3.60
C ASP A 262 7.04 11.72 -3.37
N LYS A 263 6.93 10.45 -2.99
CA LYS A 263 8.11 9.66 -2.65
C LYS A 263 7.91 8.18 -2.92
N ILE A 264 8.97 7.54 -3.41
CA ILE A 264 9.07 6.09 -3.49
C ILE A 264 9.94 5.61 -2.34
N VAL A 265 9.50 4.57 -1.63
CA VAL A 265 10.34 3.86 -0.66
C VAL A 265 10.76 2.54 -1.30
N ASN A 266 12.06 2.39 -1.52
CA ASN A 266 12.63 1.16 -2.06
C ASN A 266 12.34 -0.01 -1.12
N GLU A 267 11.95 -1.13 -1.69
CA GLU A 267 11.72 -2.36 -0.94
C GLU A 267 13.05 -3.14 -0.79
N PRO A 268 13.15 -4.05 0.19
CA PRO A 268 14.27 -5.00 0.25
C PRO A 268 14.43 -5.77 -1.07
N LEU A 269 15.60 -6.36 -1.28
CA LEU A 269 15.83 -7.24 -2.42
C LEU A 269 14.79 -8.36 -2.43
N GLY A 270 14.07 -8.52 -3.53
CA GLY A 270 12.97 -9.47 -3.62
C GLY A 270 11.62 -8.97 -3.07
N GLY A 271 11.51 -7.72 -2.63
CA GLY A 271 10.27 -7.10 -2.17
C GLY A 271 10.06 -7.12 -0.65
N ALA A 272 9.05 -6.37 -0.19
CA ALA A 272 8.75 -6.13 1.22
C ALA A 272 8.48 -7.39 2.05
N HIS A 273 8.02 -8.46 1.42
CA HIS A 273 7.72 -9.72 2.08
C HIS A 273 8.98 -10.53 2.44
N ARG A 274 10.13 -10.25 1.82
CA ARG A 274 11.40 -10.93 2.09
C ARG A 274 12.08 -10.43 3.37
N ASP A 275 11.95 -9.14 3.67
CA ASP A 275 12.42 -8.54 4.93
C ASP A 275 11.43 -7.48 5.44
N PRO A 276 10.32 -7.90 6.11
CA PRO A 276 9.33 -6.98 6.64
C PRO A 276 9.88 -5.98 7.66
N LYS A 277 10.88 -6.37 8.45
CA LYS A 277 11.48 -5.50 9.49
C LYS A 277 12.36 -4.42 8.86
N GLY A 278 13.17 -4.80 7.87
CA GLY A 278 13.93 -3.84 7.07
C GLY A 278 13.02 -2.88 6.32
N MET A 279 11.94 -3.40 5.73
CA MET A 279 10.91 -2.58 5.09
C MET A 279 10.27 -1.58 6.05
N ALA A 280 9.85 -2.02 7.24
CA ALA A 280 9.27 -1.14 8.26
C ALA A 280 10.26 -0.05 8.70
N THR A 281 11.54 -0.38 8.83
CA THR A 281 12.61 0.59 9.15
C THR A 281 12.75 1.67 8.07
N MET A 282 12.80 1.27 6.80
CA MET A 282 12.88 2.20 5.67
C MET A 282 11.64 3.08 5.56
N LEU A 283 10.45 2.49 5.76
CA LEU A 283 9.19 3.21 5.75
C LEU A 283 9.09 4.20 6.91
N LYS A 284 9.46 3.81 8.14
CA LYS A 284 9.51 4.70 9.31
C LYS A 284 10.35 5.94 9.05
N ARG A 285 11.52 5.78 8.44
CA ARG A 285 12.38 6.91 8.05
C ARG A 285 11.66 7.83 7.05
N ALA A 286 11.02 7.26 6.03
CA ALA A 286 10.29 8.03 5.02
C ALA A 286 9.09 8.79 5.61
N LEU A 287 8.31 8.16 6.49
CA LEU A 287 7.21 8.78 7.22
C LEU A 287 7.70 9.97 8.06
N ALA A 288 8.82 9.80 8.77
CA ALA A 288 9.41 10.87 9.58
C ALA A 288 9.90 12.04 8.72
N GLU A 289 10.54 11.77 7.58
CA GLU A 289 10.95 12.79 6.62
C GLU A 289 9.76 13.56 6.05
N SER A 290 8.69 12.86 5.67
CA SER A 290 7.49 13.52 5.15
C SER A 290 6.76 14.34 6.21
N LEU A 291 6.60 13.82 7.43
CA LEU A 291 5.94 14.57 8.51
C LEU A 291 6.70 15.86 8.86
N ARG A 292 8.05 15.82 8.89
CA ARG A 292 8.89 16.99 9.18
C ARG A 292 8.66 18.15 8.22
N GLN A 293 8.23 17.91 6.98
CA GLN A 293 7.96 18.98 6.00
C GLN A 293 6.81 19.89 6.41
N PHE A 294 5.93 19.43 7.30
CA PHE A 294 4.75 20.15 7.75
C PHE A 294 4.85 20.60 9.21
N GLN A 295 5.94 20.25 9.91
CA GLN A 295 6.16 20.69 11.29
C GLN A 295 6.38 22.20 11.34
N GLY A 296 5.63 22.89 12.19
CA GLY A 296 5.70 24.35 12.35
C GLY A 296 4.95 25.14 11.28
N MET A 297 4.38 24.48 10.27
CA MET A 297 3.55 25.13 9.26
C MET A 297 2.24 25.64 9.88
N LYS A 298 1.81 26.85 9.52
CA LYS A 298 0.51 27.36 9.97
C LYS A 298 -0.61 26.58 9.27
N THR A 299 -1.73 26.34 9.95
CA THR A 299 -2.89 25.63 9.40
C THR A 299 -3.36 26.20 8.06
N SER A 300 -3.41 27.53 7.91
CA SER A 300 -3.80 28.18 6.66
C SER A 300 -2.85 27.89 5.50
N GLU A 301 -1.55 27.78 5.78
CA GLU A 301 -0.53 27.45 4.78
C GLU A 301 -0.61 25.98 4.38
N LEU A 302 -0.81 25.08 5.35
CA LEU A 302 -1.03 23.66 5.09
C LEU A 302 -2.24 23.43 4.17
N GLN A 303 -3.38 24.05 4.49
CA GLN A 303 -4.60 23.93 3.69
C GLN A 303 -4.44 24.54 2.30
N ALA A 304 -3.79 25.70 2.18
CA ALA A 304 -3.50 26.33 0.89
C ALA A 304 -2.63 25.44 0.00
N ARG A 305 -1.54 24.89 0.56
CA ARG A 305 -0.66 23.96 -0.14
C ARG A 305 -1.39 22.69 -0.58
N ARG A 306 -2.25 22.12 0.27
CA ARG A 306 -3.08 20.97 -0.10
C ARG A 306 -4.03 21.32 -1.24
N HIS A 307 -4.69 22.46 -1.17
CA HIS A 307 -5.59 22.90 -2.23
C HIS A 307 -4.86 23.07 -3.57
N GLU A 308 -3.72 23.77 -3.57
CA GLU A 308 -2.89 23.95 -4.76
C GLU A 308 -2.47 22.61 -5.36
N ARG A 309 -1.98 21.68 -4.53
CA ARG A 309 -1.65 20.31 -4.95
C ARG A 309 -2.83 19.63 -5.66
N LEU A 310 -4.02 19.67 -5.05
CA LEU A 310 -5.19 19.01 -5.60
C LEU A 310 -5.65 19.61 -6.93
N MET A 311 -5.55 20.94 -7.08
CA MET A 311 -5.90 21.63 -8.32
C MET A 311 -4.86 21.44 -9.43
N ALA A 312 -3.61 21.14 -9.07
CA ALA A 312 -2.53 20.89 -10.03
C ALA A 312 -2.62 19.51 -10.71
N TYR A 313 -3.47 18.60 -10.23
CA TYR A 313 -3.61 17.28 -10.83
C TYR A 313 -4.36 17.33 -12.17
N GLY A 314 -3.68 16.90 -13.22
CA GLY A 314 -4.22 16.81 -14.57
C GLY A 314 -3.36 17.56 -15.58
N LYS A 315 -3.47 17.18 -16.85
CA LYS A 315 -2.88 17.90 -17.98
C LYS A 315 -3.90 17.95 -19.09
N PHE A 316 -4.24 19.15 -19.53
CA PHE A 316 -5.19 19.40 -20.60
C PHE A 316 -4.65 20.50 -21.50
N LYS A 317 -5.13 20.54 -22.74
CA LYS A 317 -4.85 21.62 -23.69
C LYS A 317 -6.13 22.44 -23.82
N GLU A 318 -6.04 23.72 -23.52
CA GLU A 318 -7.13 24.65 -23.78
C GLU A 318 -7.37 24.71 -25.29
N THR A 319 -8.63 24.56 -25.70
CA THR A 319 -9.05 24.80 -27.08
C THR A 319 -9.67 26.19 -27.15
N GLU A 320 -9.17 27.05 -28.04
CA GLU A 320 -9.87 28.30 -28.37
C GLU A 320 -11.30 27.95 -28.78
N GLY A 321 -12.29 28.49 -28.07
CA GLY A 321 -13.70 28.16 -28.27
C GLY A 321 -14.13 28.42 -29.70
N ARG A 322 -14.97 27.52 -30.25
CA ARG A 322 -15.75 27.80 -31.46
C ARG A 322 -16.87 28.78 -31.16
#